data_AF-A0A0Q7PTZ1-F1
#
_entry.id   AF-A0A0Q7PTZ1-F1
#
_cell.length_a   1.000
_cell.length_b   1.000
_cell.length_c   1.000
_cell.angle_alpha   90.00
_cell.angle_beta   90.00
_cell.angle_gamma   90.00
#
_symmetry.space_group_name_H-M   'P 1'
#
loop_
_entity.id
_entity.type
_entity.pdbx_description
1 polymer ?
#
loop_
_entity_poly.entity_id
_entity_poly.type
_entity_poly.pdbx_seq_one_letter_code
_entity_poly.pdbx_strand_id
1 'polypeptide(L)'
;MPERRVIELAEREGLGLGGQQFTCANPRCDEQFIRTSARGRPKDFHSEDCRRAALRDLRRIMAQLAHHERQAEQLRARADAYLRTPAPDAEADTRGGPTSNEMRTAREAIAEVRGMARFLEGHQDEFAGDLLNLFRAVEPLIR
;
A
#
# COMPACT_ATOMS: atom_id res chain seq x y z
N MET A 1 -15.08 -18.34 -27.16
CA MET A 1 -15.27 -17.40 -26.05
C MET A 1 -14.00 -16.57 -25.97
N PRO A 2 -14.03 -15.25 -26.23
CA PRO A 2 -12.82 -14.45 -26.08
C PRO A 2 -12.37 -14.54 -24.60
N GLU A 3 -11.11 -14.89 -24.39
CA GLU A 3 -10.50 -14.94 -23.06
C GLU A 3 -10.60 -13.56 -22.42
N ARG A 4 -11.33 -13.46 -21.30
CA ARG A 4 -11.44 -12.23 -20.52
C ARG A 4 -10.10 -11.99 -19.82
N ARG A 5 -9.17 -11.35 -20.51
CA ARG A 5 -7.95 -10.81 -19.91
C ARG A 5 -8.31 -9.58 -19.09
N VAL A 6 -7.90 -9.55 -17.82
CA VAL A 6 -7.99 -8.36 -16.97
C VAL A 6 -6.87 -7.42 -17.42
N ILE A 7 -7.23 -6.22 -17.90
CA ILE A 7 -6.24 -5.21 -18.29
C ILE A 7 -5.79 -4.47 -17.03
N GLU A 8 -4.51 -4.58 -16.71
CA GLU A 8 -3.88 -3.93 -15.56
C GLU A 8 -3.93 -2.40 -15.69
N LEU A 9 -4.01 -1.68 -14.56
CA LEU A 9 -4.16 -0.22 -14.57
C LEU A 9 -3.01 0.48 -15.32
N ALA A 10 -1.79 -0.06 -15.21
CA ALA A 10 -0.60 0.44 -15.92
C ALA A 10 -0.65 0.18 -17.44
N GLU A 11 -1.25 -0.93 -17.88
CA GLU A 11 -1.46 -1.22 -19.30
C GLU A 11 -2.48 -0.23 -19.92
N ARG A 12 -3.40 0.31 -19.11
CA ARG A 12 -4.39 1.31 -19.55
C ARG A 12 -3.77 2.69 -19.79
N GLU A 13 -2.76 3.07 -19.01
CA GLU A 13 -2.08 4.36 -19.13
C GLU A 13 -1.17 4.42 -20.38
N GLY A 14 -0.64 3.28 -20.84
CA GLY A 14 0.26 3.17 -22.00
C GLY A 14 -0.41 3.22 -23.39
N LEU A 15 -1.74 3.18 -23.48
CA LEU A 15 -2.46 3.07 -24.76
C LEU A 15 -2.53 4.36 -25.60
N GLY A 16 -1.93 5.48 -25.16
CA GLY A 16 -1.66 6.63 -26.02
C GLY A 16 -2.88 7.26 -26.72
N LEU A 17 -4.08 7.15 -26.14
CA LEU A 17 -5.32 7.67 -26.70
C LEU A 17 -5.41 9.20 -26.48
N GLY A 18 -4.64 9.93 -27.29
CA GLY A 18 -4.69 11.39 -27.38
C GLY A 18 -6.05 11.87 -27.89
N GLY A 19 -6.96 12.20 -26.97
CA GLY A 19 -8.22 12.88 -27.26
C GLY A 19 -9.42 12.32 -26.50
N GLN A 20 -9.63 12.77 -25.25
CA GLN A 20 -10.89 12.65 -24.47
C GLN A 20 -11.59 11.27 -24.40
N GLN A 21 -10.89 10.15 -24.64
CA GLN A 21 -11.43 8.81 -24.44
C GLN A 21 -11.11 8.35 -23.02
N PHE A 22 -12.12 8.37 -22.15
CA PHE A 22 -11.98 7.92 -20.77
C PHE A 22 -12.40 6.46 -20.66
N THR A 23 -11.55 5.61 -20.10
CA THR A 23 -11.86 4.19 -19.89
C THR A 23 -12.66 3.98 -18.61
N CYS A 24 -13.52 2.97 -18.61
CA CYS A 24 -14.26 2.55 -17.41
C CYS A 24 -13.34 2.13 -16.26
N ALA A 25 -13.64 2.60 -15.04
CA ALA A 25 -12.92 2.21 -13.83
C ALA A 25 -13.16 0.75 -13.38
N ASN A 26 -14.10 0.02 -13.99
CA ASN A 26 -14.25 -1.40 -13.74
C ASN A 26 -13.10 -2.15 -14.44
N PRO A 27 -12.26 -2.92 -13.71
CA PRO A 27 -11.12 -3.64 -14.30
C PRO A 27 -11.53 -4.74 -15.28
N ARG A 28 -12.80 -5.16 -15.27
CA ARG A 28 -13.37 -6.14 -16.23
C ARG A 28 -14.04 -5.49 -17.43
N CYS A 29 -14.01 -4.17 -17.53
CA CYS A 29 -14.66 -3.40 -18.57
C CYS A 29 -13.60 -2.56 -19.28
N ASP A 30 -13.50 -2.75 -20.59
CA ASP A 30 -12.57 -2.04 -21.46
C ASP A 30 -13.30 -1.00 -22.33
N GLU A 31 -14.57 -0.70 -22.00
CA GLU A 31 -15.33 0.31 -22.72
C GLU A 31 -14.76 1.71 -22.46
N GLN A 32 -14.52 2.40 -23.56
CA GLN A 32 -14.19 3.82 -23.58
C GLN A 32 -15.48 4.62 -23.69
N PHE A 33 -15.57 5.70 -22.93
CA PHE A 33 -16.72 6.58 -22.94
C PHE A 33 -16.30 8.05 -22.91
N ILE A 34 -17.19 8.89 -23.44
CA ILE A 34 -16.98 10.34 -23.44
C ILE A 34 -17.43 10.87 -22.07
N ARG A 35 -16.51 11.47 -21.31
CA ARG A 35 -16.90 12.23 -20.12
C ARG A 35 -17.56 13.52 -20.57
N THR A 36 -18.88 13.60 -20.43
CA THR A 36 -19.62 14.85 -20.61
C THR A 36 -19.20 15.82 -19.50
N SER A 37 -18.36 16.80 -19.85
CA SER A 37 -17.86 17.86 -18.97
C SER A 37 -18.90 18.96 -18.68
N ALA A 38 -20.20 18.64 -18.72
CA ALA A 38 -21.23 19.59 -18.28
C ALA A 38 -21.06 19.83 -16.76
N ARG A 39 -21.34 21.06 -16.28
CA ARG A 39 -21.24 21.53 -14.87
C ARG A 39 -21.69 20.47 -13.83
N GLY A 40 -20.84 19.50 -13.52
CA GLY A 40 -21.20 18.28 -12.80
C GLY A 40 -19.97 17.41 -12.52
N ARG A 41 -20.14 16.44 -11.61
CA ARG A 41 -19.06 15.55 -11.18
C ARG A 41 -18.62 14.65 -12.35
N PRO A 42 -17.30 14.50 -12.61
CA PRO A 42 -16.81 13.57 -13.61
C PRO A 42 -17.30 12.14 -13.33
N LYS A 43 -17.70 11.42 -14.38
CA LYS A 43 -18.12 10.02 -14.30
C LYS A 43 -16.90 9.09 -14.46
N ASP A 44 -16.81 8.09 -13.58
CA ASP A 44 -15.75 7.06 -13.61
C ASP A 44 -16.19 5.78 -14.32
N PHE A 45 -17.50 5.59 -14.50
CA PHE A 45 -18.09 4.42 -15.14
C PHE A 45 -18.92 4.86 -16.35
N HIS A 46 -18.88 4.07 -17.42
CA HIS A 46 -19.68 4.29 -18.62
C HIS A 46 -21.20 4.11 -18.37
N SER A 47 -21.59 3.29 -17.39
CA SER A 47 -22.98 3.03 -17.00
C SER A 47 -23.14 2.78 -15.49
N GLU A 48 -24.35 3.01 -14.96
CA GLU A 48 -24.66 2.70 -13.55
C GLU A 48 -24.62 1.20 -13.26
N ASP A 49 -24.94 0.34 -14.23
CA ASP A 49 -24.85 -1.11 -14.05
C ASP A 49 -23.41 -1.58 -13.93
N CYS A 50 -22.50 -0.99 -14.69
CA CYS A 50 -21.07 -1.26 -14.56
C CYS A 50 -20.51 -0.78 -13.22
N ARG A 51 -20.97 0.40 -12.75
CA ARG A 51 -20.67 0.88 -11.40
C ARG A 51 -21.16 -0.11 -10.33
N ARG A 52 -22.41 -0.58 -10.42
CA ARG A 52 -22.97 -1.56 -9.48
C ARG A 52 -22.21 -2.89 -9.51
N ALA A 53 -21.82 -3.37 -10.69
CA ALA A 53 -21.01 -4.56 -10.85
C ALA A 53 -19.64 -4.41 -10.16
N ALA A 54 -18.92 -3.31 -10.44
CA ALA A 54 -17.64 -3.02 -9.83
C ALA A 54 -17.73 -2.93 -8.29
N LEU A 55 -18.78 -2.28 -7.75
CA LEU A 55 -19.00 -2.19 -6.31
C LEU A 55 -19.36 -3.54 -5.65
N ARG A 56 -20.01 -4.45 -6.39
CA ARG A 56 -20.24 -5.83 -5.91
C ARG A 56 -18.94 -6.61 -5.86
N ASP A 57 -18.13 -6.51 -6.91
CA ASP A 57 -16.84 -7.20 -6.99
C ASP A 57 -15.87 -6.67 -5.91
N LEU A 58 -15.82 -5.35 -5.69
CA LEU A 58 -15.04 -4.75 -4.61
C LEU A 58 -15.41 -5.32 -3.25
N ARG A 59 -16.71 -5.37 -2.92
CA ARG A 59 -17.19 -5.94 -1.64
C ARG A 59 -16.82 -7.41 -1.50
N ARG A 60 -16.89 -8.18 -2.57
CA ARG A 60 -16.47 -9.60 -2.57
C ARG A 60 -14.96 -9.72 -2.30
N ILE A 61 -14.13 -8.94 -2.98
CA ILE A 61 -12.67 -8.97 -2.82
C ILE A 61 -12.29 -8.57 -1.40
N MET A 62 -12.88 -7.50 -0.86
CA MET A 62 -12.62 -7.07 0.52
C MET A 62 -13.02 -8.13 1.55
N ALA A 63 -14.14 -8.82 1.34
CA ALA A 63 -14.56 -9.91 2.23
C ALA A 63 -13.59 -11.11 2.18
N GLN A 64 -13.07 -11.44 1.00
CA GLN A 64 -12.04 -12.47 0.85
C GLN A 64 -10.73 -12.07 1.51
N LEU A 65 -10.29 -10.82 1.32
CA LEU A 65 -9.09 -10.28 1.94
C LEU A 65 -9.18 -10.35 3.47
N ALA A 66 -10.29 -9.89 4.05
CA ALA A 66 -10.52 -9.98 5.49
C ALA A 66 -10.55 -11.44 6.02
N HIS A 67 -11.03 -12.39 5.22
CA HIS A 67 -10.97 -13.81 5.58
C HIS A 67 -9.53 -14.34 5.61
N HIS A 68 -8.73 -14.03 4.59
CA HIS A 68 -7.34 -14.44 4.51
C HIS A 68 -6.46 -13.76 5.56
N GLU A 69 -6.74 -12.51 5.92
CA GLU A 69 -6.05 -11.83 7.03
C GLU A 69 -6.25 -12.56 8.35
N ARG A 70 -7.49 -12.99 8.66
CA ARG A 70 -7.77 -13.79 9.85
C ARG A 70 -7.05 -15.15 9.82
N GLN A 71 -6.97 -15.79 8.64
CA GLN A 71 -6.19 -17.03 8.50
C GLN A 71 -4.70 -16.79 8.71
N ALA A 72 -4.15 -15.70 8.16
CA ALA A 72 -2.75 -15.32 8.33
C ALA A 72 -2.43 -15.01 9.79
N GLU A 73 -3.31 -14.32 10.50
CA GLU A 73 -3.19 -14.05 11.94
C GLU A 73 -3.16 -15.36 12.76
N GLN A 74 -4.04 -16.32 12.46
CA GLN A 74 -4.02 -17.63 13.10
C GLN A 74 -2.72 -18.41 12.83
N LEU A 75 -2.19 -18.34 11.60
CA LEU A 75 -0.93 -18.99 11.26
C LEU A 75 0.27 -18.32 11.96
N ARG A 76 0.29 -16.99 12.05
CA ARG A 76 1.29 -16.25 12.83
C ARG A 76 1.25 -16.67 14.31
N ALA A 77 0.06 -16.70 14.91
CA ALA A 77 -0.09 -17.13 16.30
C ALA A 77 0.38 -18.58 16.53
N ARG A 78 0.16 -19.48 15.56
CA ARG A 78 0.70 -20.85 15.61
C ARG A 78 2.22 -20.87 15.50
N ALA A 79 2.80 -20.11 14.57
CA ALA A 79 4.25 -20.01 14.44
C ALA A 79 4.90 -19.49 15.73
N ASP A 80 4.32 -18.46 16.34
CA ASP A 80 4.77 -17.90 17.61
C ASP A 80 4.71 -18.93 18.75
N ALA A 81 3.71 -19.82 18.76
CA ALA A 81 3.63 -20.88 19.76
C ALA A 81 4.78 -21.91 19.63
N TYR A 82 5.21 -22.22 18.41
CA TYR A 82 6.39 -23.06 18.18
C TYR A 82 7.69 -22.35 18.60
N LEU A 83 7.81 -21.04 18.35
CA LEU A 83 8.95 -20.24 18.77
C LEU A 83 9.02 -20.06 20.30
N ARG A 84 7.88 -20.00 20.98
CA ARG A 84 7.80 -19.86 22.44
C ARG A 84 8.09 -21.14 23.21
N THR A 85 8.16 -22.30 22.57
CA THR A 85 8.58 -23.54 23.24
C THR A 85 10.10 -23.55 23.24
N PRO A 86 10.79 -23.16 24.33
CA PRO A 86 12.24 -23.22 24.33
C PRO A 86 12.60 -24.69 24.52
N ALA A 87 13.36 -25.26 23.57
CA ALA A 87 14.30 -26.30 23.97
C ALA A 87 15.17 -25.72 25.10
N PRO A 88 15.51 -26.50 26.14
CA PRO A 88 16.20 -25.94 27.31
C PRO A 88 17.58 -25.35 27.00
N ASP A 89 18.14 -25.55 25.80
CA ASP A 89 19.49 -25.09 25.44
C ASP A 89 19.58 -24.62 23.97
N ALA A 90 18.89 -23.55 23.57
CA ALA A 90 19.11 -22.98 22.23
C ALA A 90 19.19 -21.46 22.25
N GLU A 91 20.42 -21.00 22.05
CA GLU A 91 20.86 -19.63 21.89
C GLU A 91 20.08 -18.87 20.79
N ALA A 92 19.97 -17.57 21.03
CA ALA A 92 19.52 -16.51 20.15
C ALA A 92 19.59 -16.82 18.64
N ASP A 93 18.44 -16.83 17.97
CA ASP A 93 18.39 -16.56 16.53
C ASP A 93 17.34 -15.49 16.19
N THR A 94 17.86 -14.42 15.61
CA THR A 94 17.29 -13.13 15.25
C THR A 94 16.32 -13.23 14.06
N ARG A 95 15.07 -13.67 14.27
CA ARG A 95 13.98 -13.53 13.28
C ARG A 95 12.61 -13.16 13.87
N GLY A 96 12.58 -12.57 15.05
CA GLY A 96 11.40 -11.87 15.55
C GLY A 96 11.30 -10.52 14.87
N GLY A 97 10.15 -10.17 14.28
CA GLY A 97 9.88 -8.78 13.92
C GLY A 97 10.08 -7.87 15.12
N PRO A 98 10.37 -6.56 14.91
CA PRO A 98 10.72 -5.67 15.99
C PRO A 98 9.63 -5.69 17.07
N THR A 99 10.04 -6.00 18.29
CA THR A 99 9.17 -6.03 19.46
C THR A 99 8.53 -4.66 19.68
N SER A 100 7.41 -4.63 20.41
CA SER A 100 6.71 -3.36 20.71
C SER A 100 7.63 -2.33 21.39
N ASN A 101 8.61 -2.79 22.16
CA ASN A 101 9.60 -1.92 22.79
C ASN A 101 10.62 -1.38 21.77
N GLU A 102 11.12 -2.22 20.87
CA GLU A 102 12.03 -1.80 19.78
C GLU A 102 11.34 -0.81 18.82
N MET A 103 10.07 -1.02 18.49
CA MET A 103 9.27 -0.08 17.71
C MET A 103 9.07 1.26 18.42
N ARG A 104 8.90 1.24 19.75
CA ARG A 104 8.78 2.46 20.56
C ARG A 104 10.10 3.22 20.60
N THR A 105 11.21 2.53 20.85
CA THR A 105 12.56 3.12 20.81
C THR A 105 12.90 3.68 19.44
N ALA A 106 12.54 2.99 18.35
CA ALA A 106 12.73 3.50 16.99
C ALA A 106 11.92 4.78 16.73
N ARG A 107 10.67 4.87 17.22
CA ARG A 107 9.85 6.08 17.13
C ARG A 107 10.43 7.25 17.93
N GLU A 108 10.92 6.99 19.13
CA GLU A 108 11.57 7.99 19.98
C GLU A 108 12.85 8.52 19.31
N ALA A 109 13.72 7.64 18.81
CA ALA A 109 14.94 8.02 18.08
C ALA A 109 14.64 8.84 16.80
N ILE A 110 13.60 8.48 16.06
CA ILE A 110 13.17 9.25 14.87
C ILE A 110 12.62 10.62 15.28
N ALA A 111 11.87 10.72 16.38
CA ALA A 111 11.39 12.01 16.88
C ALA A 111 12.54 12.94 17.30
N GLU A 112 13.59 12.40 17.91
CA GLU A 112 14.82 13.14 18.26
C GLU A 112 15.55 13.63 17.00
N VAL A 113 15.79 12.76 16.02
CA VAL A 113 16.43 13.12 14.75
C VAL A 113 15.59 14.15 13.98
N ARG A 114 14.26 14.08 14.03
CA ARG A 114 13.37 15.10 13.46
C ARG A 114 13.57 16.47 14.11
N GLY A 115 13.82 16.51 15.41
CA GLY A 115 14.15 17.73 16.14
C GLY A 115 15.49 18.32 15.67
N MET A 116 16.48 17.46 15.45
CA MET A 116 17.81 17.84 14.96
C MET A 116 17.82 18.25 13.48
N ALA A 117 16.99 17.62 12.64
CA ALA A 117 16.83 17.89 11.22
C ALA A 117 16.47 19.36 10.93
N ARG A 118 15.70 20.00 11.82
CA ARG A 118 15.37 21.44 11.73
C ARG A 118 16.59 22.36 11.85
N PHE A 119 17.64 21.91 12.54
CA PHE A 119 18.91 22.64 12.65
C PHE A 119 19.86 22.33 11.49
N LEU A 120 19.60 21.25 10.74
CA LEU A 120 20.35 20.87 9.54
C LEU A 120 19.77 21.51 8.27
N GLU A 121 18.50 21.92 8.28
CA GLU A 121 17.87 22.70 7.20
C GLU A 121 18.54 24.08 7.07
N GLY A 122 19.50 24.19 6.14
CA GLY A 122 20.27 25.41 5.87
C GLY A 122 21.78 25.19 5.81
N HIS A 123 22.28 24.05 6.30
CA HIS A 123 23.68 23.63 6.10
C HIS A 123 23.83 22.95 4.74
N GLN A 124 24.78 23.41 3.92
CA GLN A 124 25.02 22.92 2.56
C GLN A 124 25.97 21.72 2.49
N ASP A 125 26.40 21.19 3.64
CA ASP A 125 27.30 20.06 3.68
C ASP A 125 26.57 18.79 3.23
N GLU A 126 27.19 18.06 2.30
CA GLU A 126 26.65 16.83 1.68
C GLU A 126 26.16 15.82 2.72
N PHE A 127 26.89 15.73 3.85
CA PHE A 127 26.54 14.91 5.01
C PHE A 127 25.19 15.27 5.66
N ALA A 128 24.87 16.56 5.77
CA ALA A 128 23.60 17.02 6.34
C ALA A 128 22.43 16.69 5.40
N GLY A 129 22.65 16.79 4.09
CA GLY A 129 21.70 16.38 3.06
C GLY A 129 21.41 14.88 3.08
N ASP A 130 22.45 14.05 3.17
CA ASP A 130 22.32 12.58 3.21
C ASP A 130 21.56 12.09 4.45
N LEU A 131 21.84 12.68 5.62
CA LEU A 131 21.14 12.33 6.85
C LEU A 131 19.65 12.72 6.80
N LEU A 132 19.32 13.87 6.21
CA LEU A 132 17.95 14.30 5.97
C LEU A 132 17.21 13.37 5.00
N ASN A 133 17.89 12.93 3.94
CA ASN A 133 17.33 11.99 2.97
C ASN A 133 17.05 10.62 3.60
N LEU A 134 17.98 10.11 4.40
CA LEU A 134 17.81 8.87 5.17
C LEU A 134 16.62 8.98 6.13
N PHE A 135 16.52 10.08 6.87
CA PHE A 135 15.40 10.33 7.77
C PHE A 135 14.05 10.33 7.01
N ARG A 136 13.95 11.06 5.90
CA ARG A 136 12.72 11.13 5.09
C ARG A 136 12.32 9.78 4.50
N ALA A 137 13.29 8.94 4.16
CA ALA A 137 13.02 7.60 3.65
C ALA A 137 12.51 6.63 4.73
N VAL A 138 12.94 6.81 5.98
CA VAL A 138 12.67 5.88 7.09
C VAL A 138 11.46 6.28 7.93
N GLU A 139 11.17 7.58 8.11
CA GLU A 139 10.00 8.07 8.90
C GLU A 139 8.67 7.36 8.52
N PRO A 140 8.32 7.15 7.23
CA PRO A 140 7.06 6.52 6.85
C PRO A 140 6.95 5.04 7.21
N LEU A 141 8.07 4.34 7.42
CA LEU A 141 8.09 2.91 7.70
C LEU A 141 7.79 2.59 9.18
N ILE A 142 7.92 3.59 10.06
CA ILE A 142 7.83 3.42 11.51
C ILE A 142 6.61 4.16 12.11
N ARG A 143 6.01 5.08 11.35
CA ARG A 143 4.86 5.90 11.76
C ARG A 143 3.52 5.21 11.61
#